data_AF-A0A535NYG2-F1
#
_entry.id   AF-A0A535NYG2-F1
#
_cell.length_a   1.000
_cell.length_b   1.000
_cell.length_c   1.000
_cell.angle_alpha   90.00
_cell.angle_beta   90.00
_cell.angle_gamma   90.00
#
_symmetry.space_group_name_H-M   'P 1'
#
loop_
_entity.id
_entity.type
_entity.pdbx_description
1 polymer ?
#
loop_
_entity_poly.entity_id
_entity_poly.type
_entity_poly.pdbx_seq_one_letter_code
_entity_poly.pdbx_strand_id
1 'polypeptide(L)'
;MADWAAIEREVIDGFFRFSPNHARVAGDHHFDGVVGDPSATTIQARVEEIDRQLATLEGLDGLSPDHDVDRQGLLVQLKTARLELTELRRPFNEPMFYAGFDSELDVSSYLKRPYAPTAPAEPRDRDRGSRWPGRLSRR
;
A
#
# COMPACT_ATOMS: atom_id res chain seq x y z
N MET A 1 -0.05 -19.35 23.36
CA MET A 1 -0.17 -17.92 23.05
C MET A 1 -0.27 -17.83 21.54
N ALA A 2 -1.28 -17.14 21.02
CA ALA A 2 -1.36 -16.86 19.60
C ALA A 2 -0.10 -16.10 19.16
N ASP A 3 0.39 -16.36 17.96
CA ASP A 3 1.50 -15.60 17.39
C ASP A 3 1.00 -14.23 16.97
N TRP A 4 1.00 -13.29 17.93
CA TRP A 4 0.47 -11.94 17.75
C TRP A 4 1.10 -11.24 16.55
N ALA A 5 2.43 -11.33 16.40
CA ALA A 5 3.16 -10.69 15.32
C ALA A 5 2.72 -11.20 13.94
N ALA A 6 2.45 -12.50 13.82
CA ALA A 6 1.94 -13.07 12.57
C ALA A 6 0.52 -12.60 12.26
N ILE A 7 -0.36 -12.51 13.26
CA ILE A 7 -1.74 -12.05 13.09
C ILE A 7 -1.79 -10.58 12.70
N GLU A 8 -1.05 -9.74 13.42
CA GLU A 8 -0.93 -8.30 13.13
C GLU A 8 -0.42 -8.08 11.71
N ARG A 9 0.67 -8.78 11.34
CA ARG A 9 1.23 -8.72 9.99
C ARG A 9 0.21 -9.11 8.93
N GLU A 10 -0.54 -10.19 9.12
CA GLU A 10 -1.54 -10.63 8.15
C GLU A 10 -2.65 -9.59 7.95
N VAL A 11 -3.08 -8.90 9.03
CA VAL A 11 -4.09 -7.83 8.93
C VAL A 11 -3.56 -6.64 8.14
N ILE A 12 -2.36 -6.18 8.45
CA ILE A 12 -1.70 -5.05 7.77
C ILE A 12 -1.45 -5.38 6.30
N ASP A 13 -0.88 -6.55 6.01
CA ASP A 13 -0.57 -6.96 4.64
C ASP A 13 -1.86 -7.13 3.82
N GLY A 14 -2.95 -7.61 4.40
CA GLY A 14 -4.26 -7.66 3.73
C GLY A 14 -4.77 -6.27 3.34
N PHE A 15 -4.61 -5.27 4.21
CA PHE A 15 -4.93 -3.88 3.87
C PHE A 15 -4.02 -3.36 2.76
N PHE A 16 -2.70 -3.59 2.83
CA PHE A 16 -1.74 -3.14 1.83
C PHE A 16 -1.92 -3.81 0.46
N ARG A 17 -2.33 -5.08 0.40
CA ARG A 17 -2.70 -5.75 -0.85
C ARG A 17 -3.90 -5.10 -1.51
N PHE A 18 -4.91 -4.71 -0.73
CA PHE A 18 -6.09 -3.99 -1.24
C PHE A 18 -5.78 -2.53 -1.56
N SER A 19 -4.84 -1.93 -0.83
CA SER A 19 -4.47 -0.52 -0.93
C SER A 19 -2.95 -0.32 -1.07
N PRO A 20 -2.35 -0.71 -2.22
CA PRO A 20 -0.91 -0.59 -2.43
C PRO A 20 -0.39 0.84 -2.29
N ASN A 21 -1.22 1.84 -2.60
CA ASN A 21 -0.79 3.22 -2.45
C ASN A 21 -0.61 3.61 -0.96
N HIS A 22 -1.47 3.13 -0.06
CA HIS A 22 -1.26 3.33 1.37
C HIS A 22 -0.01 2.60 1.87
N ALA A 23 0.28 1.40 1.36
CA ALA A 23 1.50 0.67 1.69
C ALA A 23 2.76 1.48 1.35
N ARG A 24 2.80 2.05 0.14
CA ARG A 24 3.85 2.97 -0.30
C ARG A 24 3.99 4.18 0.62
N VAL A 25 2.86 4.83 0.96
CA VAL A 25 2.88 6.01 1.87
C VAL A 25 3.40 5.63 3.26
N ALA A 26 3.11 4.42 3.73
CA ALA A 26 3.65 3.86 4.97
C ALA A 26 5.14 3.46 4.88
N GLY A 27 5.75 3.55 3.69
CA GLY A 27 7.16 3.20 3.45
C GLY A 27 7.41 1.73 3.12
N ASP A 28 6.35 0.95 2.85
CA ASP A 28 6.51 -0.42 2.38
C ASP A 28 6.74 -0.46 0.86
N HIS A 29 8.02 -0.35 0.51
CA HIS A 29 8.48 -0.32 -0.88
C HIS A 29 8.28 -1.63 -1.65
N HIS A 30 7.86 -2.73 -1.01
CA HIS A 30 7.48 -3.94 -1.76
C HIS A 30 6.26 -3.72 -2.66
N PHE A 31 5.44 -2.70 -2.36
CA PHE A 31 4.27 -2.30 -3.14
C PHE A 31 4.56 -1.16 -4.12
N ASP A 32 5.82 -0.71 -4.24
CA ASP A 32 6.20 0.28 -5.25
C ASP A 32 5.90 -0.22 -6.67
N GLY A 33 5.28 0.63 -7.47
CA GLY A 33 4.88 0.33 -8.85
C GLY A 33 3.62 -0.55 -8.98
N VAL A 34 3.03 -0.99 -7.87
CA VAL A 34 1.77 -1.73 -7.87
C VAL A 34 0.59 -0.75 -7.90
N VAL A 35 -0.33 -0.96 -8.84
CA VAL A 35 -1.60 -0.21 -8.93
C VAL A 35 -2.69 -1.08 -8.34
N GLY A 36 -3.57 -0.51 -7.50
CA GLY A 36 -4.65 -1.29 -6.89
C GLY A 36 -5.71 -1.72 -7.91
N ASP A 37 -6.45 -2.77 -7.58
CA ASP A 37 -7.56 -3.27 -8.39
C ASP A 37 -8.92 -2.88 -7.77
N PRO A 38 -9.59 -1.84 -8.28
CA PRO A 38 -10.90 -1.41 -7.80
C PRO A 38 -12.07 -2.28 -8.28
N SER A 39 -11.82 -3.44 -8.90
CA SER A 39 -12.89 -4.30 -9.40
C SER A 39 -13.84 -4.77 -8.29
N ALA A 40 -15.10 -5.00 -8.64
CA ALA A 40 -16.09 -5.54 -7.71
C ALA A 40 -15.66 -6.89 -7.11
N THR A 41 -14.94 -7.70 -7.88
CA THR A 41 -14.38 -8.98 -7.42
C THR A 41 -13.36 -8.78 -6.30
N THR A 42 -12.42 -7.84 -6.48
CA THR A 42 -11.39 -7.56 -5.48
C THR A 42 -11.97 -6.89 -4.24
N ILE A 43 -12.95 -6.01 -4.40
CA ILE A 43 -13.73 -5.44 -3.30
C ILE A 43 -14.42 -6.54 -2.48
N GLN A 44 -15.10 -7.47 -3.15
CA GLN A 44 -15.77 -8.59 -2.47
C GLN A 44 -14.77 -9.50 -1.74
N ALA A 45 -13.65 -9.83 -2.39
CA ALA A 45 -12.58 -10.61 -1.76
C ALA A 45 -12.02 -9.92 -0.51
N ARG A 46 -11.88 -8.58 -0.54
CA ARG A 46 -11.45 -7.81 0.62
C ARG A 46 -12.47 -7.86 1.77
N VAL A 47 -13.77 -7.76 1.47
CA VAL A 47 -14.82 -7.90 2.49
C VAL A 47 -14.73 -9.27 3.18
N GLU A 48 -14.58 -10.35 2.41
CA GLU A 48 -14.46 -11.71 2.94
C GLU A 48 -13.19 -11.89 3.78
N GLU A 49 -12.09 -11.26 3.39
CA GLU A 49 -10.86 -11.24 4.17
C GLU A 49 -11.03 -10.49 5.49
N ILE A 50 -11.66 -9.31 5.46
CA ILE A 50 -12.00 -8.54 6.67
C ILE A 50 -12.84 -9.38 7.63
N ASP A 51 -13.85 -10.11 7.14
CA ASP A 51 -14.71 -10.95 7.99
C ASP A 51 -13.91 -12.05 8.70
N ARG A 52 -12.94 -12.68 8.02
CA ARG A 52 -12.03 -13.66 8.63
C ARG A 52 -11.07 -13.02 9.65
N GLN A 53 -10.53 -11.85 9.34
CA GLN A 53 -9.64 -11.10 10.22
C GLN A 53 -10.36 -10.65 11.50
N LEU A 54 -11.59 -10.17 11.39
CA LEU A 54 -12.45 -9.83 12.53
C LEU A 54 -12.71 -11.04 13.42
N ALA A 55 -13.15 -12.17 12.84
CA ALA A 55 -13.39 -13.39 13.60
C ALA A 55 -12.13 -13.88 14.34
N THR A 56 -10.97 -13.75 13.71
CA THR A 56 -9.68 -14.10 14.34
C THR A 56 -9.40 -13.20 15.54
N LEU A 57 -9.45 -11.87 15.35
CA LEU A 57 -9.13 -10.91 16.40
C LEU A 57 -10.13 -10.94 17.56
N GLU A 58 -11.43 -11.06 17.29
CA GLU A 58 -12.46 -11.14 18.33
C GLU A 58 -12.38 -12.42 19.17
N GLY A 59 -11.78 -13.48 18.61
CA GLY A 59 -11.53 -14.74 19.32
C GLY A 59 -10.26 -14.76 20.17
N LEU A 60 -9.42 -13.71 20.14
CA LEU A 60 -8.18 -13.67 20.92
C LEU A 60 -8.43 -13.30 22.38
N ASP A 61 -7.92 -14.12 23.29
CA ASP A 61 -7.89 -13.89 24.73
C ASP A 61 -6.47 -13.95 25.30
N GLY A 62 -6.31 -13.55 26.57
CA GLY A 62 -5.03 -13.66 27.29
C GLY A 62 -3.88 -12.83 26.70
N LEU A 63 -4.18 -11.74 25.98
CA LEU A 63 -3.18 -10.82 25.44
C LEU A 63 -2.53 -9.98 26.54
N SER A 64 -1.30 -9.51 26.29
CA SER A 64 -0.69 -8.45 27.09
C SER A 64 -1.48 -7.14 26.92
N PRO A 65 -1.36 -6.18 27.85
CA PRO A 65 -2.02 -4.89 27.71
C PRO A 65 -1.67 -4.17 26.39
N ASP A 66 -0.42 -4.22 25.96
CA ASP A 66 0.04 -3.58 24.73
C ASP A 66 -0.64 -4.22 23.49
N HIS A 67 -0.62 -5.56 23.40
CA HIS A 67 -1.28 -6.26 22.30
C HIS A 67 -2.82 -6.10 22.34
N ASP A 68 -3.43 -5.93 23.51
CA ASP A 68 -4.86 -5.66 23.63
C ASP A 68 -5.24 -4.31 23.00
N VAL A 69 -4.41 -3.29 23.22
CA VAL A 69 -4.58 -1.95 22.61
C VAL A 69 -4.45 -2.05 21.09
N ASP A 70 -3.41 -2.72 20.59
CA ASP A 70 -3.21 -2.90 19.16
C ASP A 70 -4.38 -3.68 18.53
N ARG A 71 -4.86 -4.74 19.18
CA ARG A 71 -6.06 -5.49 18.77
C ARG A 71 -7.28 -4.60 18.65
N GLN A 72 -7.51 -3.71 19.62
CA GLN A 72 -8.63 -2.77 19.56
C GLN A 72 -8.51 -1.82 18.37
N GLY A 73 -7.31 -1.31 18.09
CA GLY A 73 -7.04 -0.49 16.91
C GLY A 73 -7.37 -1.22 15.60
N LEU A 74 -6.88 -2.45 15.45
CA LEU A 74 -7.15 -3.27 14.27
C LEU A 74 -8.65 -3.58 14.12
N LEU A 75 -9.35 -3.91 15.20
CA LEU A 75 -10.80 -4.16 15.18
C LEU A 75 -11.59 -2.93 14.72
N VAL A 76 -11.24 -1.73 15.22
CA VAL A 76 -11.90 -0.49 14.80
C VAL A 76 -11.66 -0.21 13.32
N GLN A 77 -10.42 -0.39 12.85
CA GLN A 77 -10.06 -0.18 11.44
C GLN A 77 -10.84 -1.13 10.54
N LEU A 78 -10.88 -2.42 10.86
CA LEU A 78 -11.54 -3.44 10.06
C LEU A 78 -13.06 -3.26 10.03
N LYS A 79 -13.68 -2.94 11.19
CA LYS A 79 -15.12 -2.64 11.26
C LYS A 79 -15.49 -1.42 10.43
N THR A 80 -14.64 -0.39 10.46
CA THR A 80 -14.81 0.81 9.64
C THR A 80 -14.72 0.47 8.15
N ALA A 81 -13.66 -0.22 7.74
CA ALA A 81 -13.49 -0.64 6.34
C ALA A 81 -14.66 -1.50 5.85
N ARG A 82 -15.13 -2.44 6.68
CA ARG A 82 -16.30 -3.26 6.36
C ARG A 82 -17.55 -2.40 6.15
N LEU A 83 -17.85 -1.50 7.07
CA LEU A 83 -18.98 -0.57 6.98
C LEU A 83 -18.94 0.23 5.68
N GLU A 84 -17.77 0.77 5.31
CA GLU A 84 -17.58 1.56 4.10
C GLU A 84 -17.84 0.75 2.81
N LEU A 85 -17.36 -0.49 2.77
CA LEU A 85 -17.47 -1.35 1.59
C LEU A 85 -18.85 -1.99 1.45
N THR A 86 -19.52 -2.37 2.55
CA THR A 86 -20.78 -3.14 2.51
C THR A 86 -22.03 -2.29 2.70
N GLU A 87 -22.03 -1.40 3.69
CA GLU A 87 -23.24 -0.65 4.07
C GLU A 87 -23.30 0.69 3.36
N LEU A 88 -22.24 1.49 3.48
CA LEU A 88 -22.14 2.77 2.79
C LEU A 88 -21.94 2.58 1.29
N ARG A 89 -21.34 1.44 0.91
CA ARG A 89 -21.05 1.07 -0.47
C ARG A 89 -20.30 2.19 -1.19
N ARG A 90 -19.31 2.81 -0.51
CA ARG A 90 -18.52 3.94 -1.04
C ARG A 90 -18.00 3.67 -2.46
N PRO A 91 -17.49 2.47 -2.81
CA PRO A 91 -17.04 2.19 -4.18
C PRO A 91 -18.13 2.35 -5.25
N PHE A 92 -19.41 2.25 -4.89
CA PHE A 92 -20.51 2.31 -5.85
C PHE A 92 -21.28 3.64 -5.80
N ASN A 93 -21.21 4.34 -4.66
CA ASN A 93 -21.99 5.54 -4.40
C ASN A 93 -21.15 6.83 -4.44
N GLU A 94 -19.82 6.72 -4.35
CA GLU A 94 -18.93 7.87 -4.23
C GLU A 94 -17.82 7.80 -5.31
N PRO A 95 -17.94 8.56 -6.41
CA PRO A 95 -16.93 8.57 -7.46
C PRO A 95 -15.52 8.95 -6.98
N MET A 96 -15.43 9.76 -5.92
CA MET A 96 -14.15 10.15 -5.30
C MET A 96 -13.41 9.00 -4.62
N PHE A 97 -14.06 7.84 -4.43
CA PHE A 97 -13.39 6.62 -3.98
C PHE A 97 -12.26 6.21 -4.94
N TYR A 98 -12.42 6.46 -6.24
CA TYR A 98 -11.42 6.10 -7.27
C TYR A 98 -10.54 7.27 -7.71
N ALA A 99 -11.03 8.49 -7.53
CA ALA A 99 -10.41 9.71 -8.02
C ALA A 99 -9.83 10.51 -6.86
N GLY A 100 -8.51 10.72 -6.84
CA GLY A 100 -7.88 11.53 -5.80
C GLY A 100 -6.36 11.48 -5.87
N PHE A 101 -5.72 12.42 -5.19
CA PHE A 101 -4.32 12.27 -4.80
C PHE A 101 -4.26 11.10 -3.84
N ASP A 102 -3.32 10.17 -4.06
CA ASP A 102 -3.18 8.95 -3.27
C ASP A 102 -4.33 7.91 -3.41
N SER A 103 -5.15 7.97 -4.47
CA SER A 103 -6.09 6.88 -4.76
C SER A 103 -5.36 5.64 -5.29
N GLU A 104 -6.03 4.48 -5.28
CA GLU A 104 -5.46 3.23 -5.82
C GLU A 104 -5.14 3.28 -7.32
N LEU A 105 -5.68 4.28 -8.02
CA LEU A 105 -5.42 4.54 -9.43
C LEU A 105 -4.41 5.67 -9.66
N ASP A 106 -3.89 6.30 -8.60
CA ASP A 106 -2.94 7.39 -8.70
C ASP A 106 -1.51 6.88 -8.95
N VAL A 107 -1.07 6.99 -10.20
CA VAL A 107 0.30 6.68 -10.62
C VAL A 107 1.20 7.92 -10.73
N SER A 108 0.73 9.08 -10.25
CA SER A 108 1.41 10.35 -10.50
C SER A 108 2.78 10.45 -9.83
N SER A 109 3.00 9.77 -8.71
CA SER A 109 4.28 9.68 -8.02
C SER A 109 5.38 9.07 -8.91
N TYR A 110 5.03 8.08 -9.72
CA TYR A 110 5.93 7.39 -10.64
C TYR A 110 6.20 8.17 -11.94
N LEU A 111 5.29 9.05 -12.34
CA LEU A 111 5.36 9.77 -13.61
C LEU A 111 5.91 11.20 -13.48
N LYS A 112 5.56 11.91 -12.41
CA LYS A 112 5.82 13.35 -12.28
C LYS A 112 7.10 13.67 -11.53
N ARG A 113 7.71 12.69 -10.86
CA ARG A 113 8.92 12.86 -10.07
C ARG A 113 9.94 11.78 -10.44
N PRO A 114 11.25 12.04 -10.32
CA PRO A 114 12.25 11.00 -10.34
C PRO A 114 12.00 10.09 -9.13
N TYR A 115 11.28 9.00 -9.35
CA TYR A 115 10.96 8.04 -8.30
C TYR A 115 12.22 7.27 -7.90
N ALA A 116 12.24 6.74 -6.68
CA ALA A 116 13.38 5.98 -6.17
C ALA A 116 13.73 4.84 -7.15
N PRO A 117 15.01 4.60 -7.47
CA PRO A 117 15.39 3.48 -8.32
C PRO A 117 14.97 2.16 -7.67
N THR A 118 14.41 1.24 -8.46
CA THR A 118 13.97 -0.09 -8.00
C THR A 118 15.12 -1.05 -7.67
N ALA A 119 16.38 -0.60 -7.80
CA ALA A 119 17.58 -1.33 -7.40
C ALA A 119 18.55 -0.37 -6.68
N PRO A 120 19.40 -0.85 -5.76
CA PRO A 120 20.54 -0.06 -5.31
C PRO A 120 21.34 0.33 -6.55
N ALA A 121 21.55 1.63 -6.75
CA ALA A 121 22.27 2.11 -7.92
C ALA A 121 23.65 1.45 -7.95
N GLU A 122 23.94 0.67 -8.99
CA GLU A 122 25.32 0.33 -9.30
C GLU A 122 26.13 1.63 -9.35
N PRO A 123 27.36 1.65 -8.80
CA PRO A 123 28.19 2.84 -8.84
C PRO A 123 28.40 3.21 -10.31
N ARG A 124 27.77 4.31 -10.72
CA ARG A 124 28.01 4.91 -12.04
C ARG A 124 29.47 5.33 -12.07
N ASP A 125 30.27 4.60 -12.84
CA ASP A 125 31.64 4.95 -13.19
C ASP A 125 31.65 6.39 -13.75
N ARG A 126 32.09 7.34 -12.94
CA ARG A 126 32.01 8.80 -13.21
C ARG A 126 33.05 9.27 -14.23
N ASP A 127 33.63 8.38 -15.05
CA ASP A 127 34.81 8.73 -15.82
C ASP A 127 34.80 8.35 -17.32
N ARG A 128 33.62 8.34 -17.96
CA ARG A 128 33.55 8.32 -19.43
C ARG A 128 32.60 9.38 -19.97
N GLY A 129 33.17 10.48 -20.49
CA GLY A 129 32.37 11.39 -21.31
C GLY A 129 32.92 12.78 -21.64
N SER A 130 34.13 13.18 -21.21
CA SER A 130 34.69 14.50 -21.56
C SER A 130 35.55 14.45 -22.84
N ARG A 131 34.95 14.12 -23.99
CA ARG A 131 35.56 14.40 -25.31
C ARG A 131 34.51 14.86 -26.31
N TRP A 132 34.32 16.18 -26.38
CA TRP A 132 33.70 16.85 -27.52
C TRP A 132 34.72 16.92 -28.67
N PRO A 133 34.45 16.40 -29.89
CA PRO A 133 35.29 16.66 -31.05
C PRO A 133 34.71 17.84 -31.83
N GLY A 134 35.45 18.95 -31.94
CA GLY A 134 35.04 20.03 -32.85
C GLY A 134 35.70 21.36 -32.62
N ARG A 135 37.03 21.46 -32.80
CA ARG A 135 37.69 22.75 -33.00
C ARG A 135 37.99 22.88 -34.51
N LEU A 136 37.07 23.51 -35.24
CA LEU A 136 37.32 23.95 -36.62
C LEU A 136 38.24 25.18 -36.57
N SER A 137 39.48 24.97 -37.01
CA SER A 137 40.38 26.05 -37.43
C SER A 137 39.75 26.78 -38.62
N ARG A 138 39.60 28.09 -38.51
CA ARG A 138 39.57 28.97 -39.69
C ARG A 138 40.76 29.91 -39.60
N ARG A 139 41.44 29.99 -40.75
CA ARG A 139 42.54 30.88 -41.10
C ARG A 139 42.07 32.31 -41.18
#